data_AF-A0A3M2HLF7-F1
#
_entry.id   AF-A0A3M2HLF7-F1
#
_cell.length_a   1.000
_cell.length_b   1.000
_cell.length_c   1.000
_cell.angle_alpha   90.00
_cell.angle_beta   90.00
_cell.angle_gamma   90.00
#
_symmetry.space_group_name_H-M   'P 1'
#
loop_
_entity.id
_entity.type
_entity.pdbx_description
1 polymer ?
#
loop_
_entity_poly.entity_id
_entity_poly.type
_entity_poly.pdbx_seq_one_letter_code
_entity_poly.pdbx_strand_id
1 'polypeptide(L)'
;MRTLRFTVFTVAFFSAASCSMASYQSSNIQIQSPKPINFQGRWSPDCDKLSGIKIIDNENIIIEVNLNQIYVSSAGVLKGDTLIINLQAPEDLGRGGMMLNWDDFSKKIPIAKMMMITENISKVEWLGFYDESLKARTWTNEADFLTTKSDTFAKCNDH
;
A
#
# COMPACT_ATOMS: atom_id res chain seq x y z
N MET A 1 8.99 -95.60 2.15
CA MET A 1 8.42 -94.30 1.72
C MET A 1 7.63 -94.50 0.43
N ARG A 2 6.32 -94.21 0.44
CA ARG A 2 5.43 -94.14 -0.73
C ARG A 2 4.26 -93.19 -0.42
N THR A 3 4.05 -92.18 -1.28
CA THR A 3 2.76 -91.67 -1.83
C THR A 3 1.47 -91.94 -1.02
N LEU A 4 0.67 -90.97 -0.52
CA LEU A 4 -0.34 -90.07 -1.17
C LEU A 4 -1.16 -89.36 -0.03
N ARG A 5 -2.10 -88.38 -0.17
CA ARG A 5 -2.72 -87.63 -1.29
C ARG A 5 -3.18 -86.19 -0.86
N PHE A 6 -3.48 -85.36 -1.86
CA PHE A 6 -4.23 -84.08 -1.93
C PHE A 6 -5.33 -83.73 -0.91
N THR A 7 -5.49 -82.41 -0.67
CA THR A 7 -6.79 -81.68 -0.68
C THR A 7 -6.61 -80.30 -1.34
N VAL A 8 -7.64 -79.79 -2.03
CA VAL A 8 -7.66 -78.52 -2.79
C VAL A 8 -8.51 -77.48 -2.05
N PHE A 9 -8.14 -76.20 -2.11
CA PHE A 9 -9.12 -75.10 -2.08
C PHE A 9 -8.65 -73.91 -2.95
N THR A 10 -9.54 -73.47 -3.84
CA THR A 10 -9.48 -72.21 -4.61
C THR A 10 -9.96 -71.03 -3.76
N VAL A 11 -9.65 -69.79 -4.16
CA VAL A 11 -10.60 -68.65 -4.22
C VAL A 11 -9.97 -67.42 -4.94
N ALA A 12 -10.79 -66.86 -5.85
CA ALA A 12 -10.86 -65.48 -6.39
C ALA A 12 -9.62 -64.70 -6.90
N PHE A 13 -9.80 -64.18 -8.11
CA PHE A 13 -9.12 -63.01 -8.68
C PHE A 13 -9.51 -61.72 -7.93
N PHE A 14 -8.56 -60.77 -7.83
CA PHE A 14 -8.88 -59.34 -7.80
C PHE A 14 -8.02 -58.59 -8.82
N SER A 15 -8.69 -57.94 -9.77
CA SER A 15 -8.06 -57.14 -10.82
C SER A 15 -7.57 -55.81 -10.25
N ALA A 16 -6.26 -55.64 -10.07
CA ALA A 16 -5.70 -54.33 -9.75
C ALA A 16 -5.67 -53.47 -11.02
N ALA A 17 -6.52 -52.44 -11.07
CA ALA A 17 -6.54 -51.49 -12.17
C ALA A 17 -5.24 -50.68 -12.22
N SER A 18 -4.51 -50.77 -13.34
CA SER A 18 -3.31 -49.99 -13.59
C SER A 18 -3.67 -48.52 -13.85
N CYS A 19 -3.64 -47.69 -12.80
CA CYS A 19 -3.68 -46.24 -12.97
C CYS A 19 -2.36 -45.77 -13.61
N SER A 20 -2.42 -45.43 -14.90
CA SER A 20 -1.33 -44.75 -15.59
C SER A 20 -1.11 -43.38 -14.97
N MET A 21 -0.02 -43.20 -14.22
CA MET A 21 0.36 -41.88 -13.74
C MET A 21 0.84 -41.03 -14.90
N ALA A 22 0.01 -40.08 -15.34
CA ALA A 22 0.41 -39.04 -16.27
C ALA A 22 1.52 -38.19 -15.61
N SER A 23 2.72 -38.21 -16.17
CA SER A 23 3.85 -37.43 -15.67
C SER A 23 3.60 -35.93 -15.89
N TYR A 24 3.20 -35.23 -14.83
CA TYR A 24 2.99 -33.78 -14.87
C TYR A 24 4.35 -33.08 -14.97
N GLN A 25 4.73 -32.66 -16.17
CA GLN A 25 5.93 -31.85 -16.38
C GLN A 25 5.69 -30.45 -15.79
N SER A 26 6.25 -30.21 -14.61
CA SER A 26 6.23 -28.89 -13.99
C SER A 26 7.09 -27.92 -14.81
N SER A 27 6.46 -26.91 -15.41
CA SER A 27 7.18 -25.79 -16.02
C SER A 27 7.78 -24.91 -14.91
N ASN A 28 9.07 -24.63 -15.01
CA ASN A 28 9.75 -23.71 -14.08
C ASN A 28 9.22 -22.28 -14.26
N ILE A 29 8.18 -21.92 -13.50
CA ILE A 29 7.78 -20.53 -13.31
C ILE A 29 8.84 -19.89 -12.42
N GLN A 30 9.71 -19.08 -13.01
CA GLN A 30 10.61 -18.19 -12.28
C GLN A 30 9.75 -17.15 -11.54
N ILE A 31 9.49 -17.39 -10.25
CA ILE A 31 8.85 -16.40 -9.38
C ILE A 31 9.87 -15.27 -9.18
N GLN A 32 9.76 -14.22 -10.00
CA GLN A 32 10.42 -12.95 -9.67
C GLN A 32 9.89 -12.50 -8.32
N SER A 33 10.78 -12.42 -7.33
CA SER A 33 10.45 -11.77 -6.05
C SER A 33 9.91 -10.37 -6.34
N PRO A 34 8.77 -9.96 -5.75
CA PRO A 34 8.19 -8.66 -6.02
C PRO A 34 9.23 -7.57 -5.71
N LYS A 35 9.46 -6.68 -6.68
CA LYS A 35 10.38 -5.55 -6.54
C LYS A 35 10.00 -4.77 -5.27
N PRO A 36 10.95 -4.46 -4.38
CA PRO A 36 10.64 -3.75 -3.15
C PRO A 36 9.99 -2.40 -3.48
N ILE A 37 8.82 -2.16 -2.89
CA ILE A 37 8.00 -0.97 -3.10
C ILE A 37 8.70 0.20 -2.40
N ASN A 38 9.12 1.19 -3.17
CA ASN A 38 9.87 2.35 -2.67
C ASN A 38 9.18 3.67 -3.03
N PHE A 39 8.55 4.28 -2.03
CA PHE A 39 7.88 5.57 -2.14
C PHE A 39 8.82 6.78 -2.01
N GLN A 40 10.12 6.60 -1.73
CA GLN A 40 11.07 7.71 -1.56
C GLN A 40 11.14 8.61 -2.81
N GLY A 41 11.10 9.92 -2.59
CA GLY A 41 11.12 10.97 -3.62
C GLY A 41 10.00 12.02 -3.44
N ARG A 42 9.93 12.98 -4.35
CA ARG A 42 8.82 13.95 -4.44
C ARG A 42 7.71 13.42 -5.37
N TRP A 43 6.47 13.62 -4.96
CA TRP A 43 5.28 13.17 -5.69
C TRP A 43 4.25 14.30 -5.78
N SER A 44 3.74 14.57 -6.97
CA SER A 44 2.81 15.66 -7.22
C SER A 44 1.86 15.34 -8.39
N PRO A 45 0.64 15.88 -8.43
CA PRO A 45 -0.16 15.91 -9.66
C PRO A 45 0.39 16.92 -10.68
N ASP A 46 1.16 17.92 -10.23
CA ASP A 46 1.84 18.91 -11.07
C ASP A 46 3.23 19.22 -10.49
N CYS A 47 4.26 18.58 -11.04
CA CYS A 47 5.63 18.70 -10.53
C CYS A 47 6.24 20.10 -10.70
N ASP A 48 5.70 20.93 -11.60
CA ASP A 48 6.23 22.26 -11.91
C ASP A 48 5.61 23.36 -11.03
N LYS A 49 4.39 23.14 -10.52
CA LYS A 49 3.63 24.14 -9.74
C LYS A 49 3.42 23.80 -8.27
N LEU A 50 3.45 22.53 -7.89
CA LEU A 50 3.11 22.06 -6.54
C LEU A 50 4.25 21.22 -5.97
N SER A 51 4.58 21.44 -4.70
CA SER A 51 5.55 20.63 -3.96
C SER A 51 5.01 19.24 -3.71
N GLY A 52 3.72 19.14 -3.37
CA GLY A 52 3.01 17.88 -3.15
C GLY A 52 3.47 17.13 -1.90
N ILE A 53 3.79 15.84 -2.06
CA ILE A 53 4.24 14.95 -1.00
C ILE A 53 5.73 14.62 -1.22
N LYS A 54 6.59 14.99 -0.26
CA LYS A 54 8.01 14.64 -0.24
C LYS A 54 8.26 13.54 0.78
N ILE A 55 8.70 12.38 0.31
CA ILE A 55 8.99 11.20 1.13
C ILE A 55 10.50 11.02 1.19
N ILE A 56 11.11 11.34 2.33
CA ILE A 56 12.54 11.09 2.57
C ILE A 56 12.72 9.62 2.97
N ASP A 57 11.86 9.16 3.87
CA ASP A 57 11.66 7.77 4.27
C ASP A 57 10.25 7.64 4.87
N ASN A 58 9.92 6.49 5.48
CA ASN A 58 8.59 6.25 6.06
C ASN A 58 8.34 7.02 7.38
N GLU A 59 9.36 7.50 8.07
CA GLU A 59 9.21 8.29 9.31
C GLU A 59 9.25 9.80 9.05
N ASN A 60 9.83 10.20 7.91
CA ASN A 60 10.05 11.57 7.47
C ASN A 60 9.32 11.87 6.14
N ILE A 61 8.03 12.19 6.23
CA ILE A 61 7.18 12.63 5.12
C ILE A 61 6.76 14.08 5.35
N ILE A 62 6.94 14.94 4.34
CA ILE A 62 6.47 16.33 4.34
C ILE A 62 5.37 16.46 3.29
N ILE A 63 4.24 17.06 3.65
CA ILE A 63 3.12 17.33 2.75
C ILE A 63 2.83 18.83 2.72
N GLU A 64 2.88 19.42 1.53
CA GLU A 64 2.33 20.75 1.25
C GLU A 64 0.82 20.61 1.03
N VAL A 65 0.02 20.92 2.05
CA VAL A 65 -1.45 20.76 2.00
C VAL A 65 -2.10 21.96 1.32
N ASN A 66 -1.64 23.17 1.64
CA ASN A 66 -2.11 24.42 1.04
C ASN A 66 -0.90 25.34 0.86
N LEU A 67 -0.68 25.80 -0.37
CA LEU A 67 0.55 26.44 -0.86
C LEU A 67 0.89 27.68 -0.03
N ASN A 68 2.11 27.73 0.50
CA ASN A 68 2.58 28.79 1.41
C ASN A 68 1.73 28.99 2.68
N GLN A 69 0.83 28.06 3.05
CA GLN A 69 -0.07 28.20 4.20
C GLN A 69 -0.05 27.03 5.17
N ILE A 70 0.10 25.80 4.67
CA ILE A 70 0.08 24.58 5.49
C ILE A 70 1.07 23.57 4.91
N TYR A 71 2.17 23.36 5.63
CA TYR A 71 3.04 22.20 5.50
C TYR A 71 2.92 21.35 6.75
N VAL A 72 2.87 20.02 6.61
CA VAL A 72 2.81 19.09 7.75
C VAL A 72 3.90 18.03 7.66
N SER A 73 4.50 17.70 8.80
CA SER A 73 5.32 16.51 8.99
C SER A 73 4.43 15.31 9.33
N SER A 74 4.83 14.14 8.84
CA SER A 74 4.00 12.93 8.82
C SER A 74 4.87 11.67 8.77
N ALA A 75 4.30 10.56 9.24
CA ALA A 75 4.88 9.23 9.07
C ALA A 75 3.91 8.28 8.37
N GLY A 76 4.45 7.32 7.64
CA GLY A 76 3.75 6.32 6.86
C GLY A 76 3.99 4.91 7.36
N VAL A 77 2.96 4.07 7.33
CA VAL A 77 3.08 2.61 7.53
C VAL A 77 2.72 1.90 6.24
N LEU A 78 3.67 1.16 5.68
CA LEU A 78 3.45 0.36 4.47
C LEU A 78 2.59 -0.87 4.79
N LYS A 79 1.50 -1.05 4.02
CA LYS A 79 0.60 -2.21 4.08
C LYS A 79 0.36 -2.72 2.67
N GLY A 80 1.10 -3.76 2.28
CA GLY A 80 1.10 -4.25 0.90
C GLY A 80 1.71 -3.21 -0.04
N ASP A 81 0.92 -2.74 -1.00
CA ASP A 81 1.26 -1.70 -1.98
C ASP A 81 0.90 -0.28 -1.54
N THR A 82 0.31 -0.12 -0.35
CA THR A 82 -0.27 1.13 0.11
C THR A 82 0.45 1.68 1.33
N LEU A 83 0.98 2.89 1.23
CA LEU A 83 1.49 3.68 2.34
C LEU A 83 0.33 4.40 3.03
N ILE A 84 0.10 4.12 4.32
CA ILE A 84 -0.92 4.77 5.15
C ILE A 84 -0.25 5.89 5.92
N ILE A 85 -0.61 7.15 5.66
CA ILE A 85 0.10 8.33 6.16
C ILE A 85 -0.69 9.01 7.28
N ASN A 86 -0.02 9.27 8.39
CA ASN A 86 -0.52 9.87 9.61
C ASN A 86 0.19 11.20 9.92
N LEU A 87 -0.56 12.18 10.43
CA LEU A 87 -0.03 13.46 10.91
C LEU A 87 0.92 13.26 12.11
N GLN A 88 2.05 13.97 12.12
CA GLN A 88 2.89 14.14 13.30
C GLN A 88 2.74 15.55 13.90
N ALA A 89 2.93 16.59 13.08
CA ALA A 89 2.88 17.99 13.48
C ALA A 89 2.66 18.90 12.25
N PRO A 90 2.24 20.16 12.44
CA PRO A 90 2.53 21.21 11.48
C PRO A 90 4.05 21.42 11.36
N GLU A 91 4.54 21.61 10.14
CA GLU A 91 5.95 21.87 9.83
C GLU A 91 6.20 23.37 9.60
N ASP A 92 5.36 23.99 8.76
CA ASP A 92 5.34 25.44 8.51
C ASP A 92 3.90 25.91 8.27
N LEU A 93 3.56 27.09 8.79
CA LEU A 93 2.20 27.62 8.83
C LEU A 93 2.16 29.09 8.43
N GLY A 94 1.51 29.34 7.29
CA GLY A 94 1.01 30.67 6.96
C GLY A 94 -0.23 31.03 7.76
N ARG A 95 -0.79 32.20 7.47
CA ARG A 95 -1.92 32.79 8.24
C ARG A 95 -3.16 31.89 8.29
N GLY A 96 -3.46 31.15 7.22
CA GLY A 96 -4.56 30.18 7.19
C GLY A 96 -4.32 29.02 8.15
N GLY A 97 -3.12 28.41 8.09
CA GLY A 97 -2.73 27.29 8.94
C GLY A 97 -2.67 27.62 10.43
N MET A 98 -2.21 28.84 10.79
CA MET A 98 -2.15 29.28 12.20
C MET A 98 -3.52 29.41 12.90
N MET A 99 -4.64 29.41 12.17
CA MET A 99 -5.99 29.48 12.76
C MET A 99 -6.59 28.11 13.09
N LEU A 100 -5.91 27.01 12.74
CA LEU A 100 -6.39 25.65 13.01
C LEU A 100 -5.93 25.17 14.39
N ASN A 101 -6.79 24.42 15.08
CA ASN A 101 -6.45 23.85 16.38
C ASN A 101 -5.66 22.53 16.19
N TRP A 102 -4.37 22.64 15.89
CA TRP A 102 -3.49 21.52 15.58
C TRP A 102 -3.38 20.47 16.69
N ASP A 103 -3.59 20.85 17.95
CA ASP A 103 -3.55 19.94 19.10
C ASP A 103 -4.77 19.01 19.16
N ASP A 104 -5.91 19.40 18.56
CA ASP A 104 -7.11 18.56 18.46
C ASP A 104 -7.03 17.56 17.29
N PHE A 105 -6.05 17.68 16.40
CA PHE A 105 -5.93 16.80 15.24
C PHE A 105 -5.23 15.47 15.58
N SER A 106 -5.91 14.36 15.24
CA SER A 106 -5.45 13.02 15.57
C SER A 106 -4.16 12.64 14.83
N LYS A 107 -3.14 12.28 15.59
CA LYS A 107 -1.89 11.69 15.09
C LYS A 107 -2.02 10.18 14.79
N LYS A 108 -3.15 9.57 15.19
CA LYS A 108 -3.42 8.12 15.08
C LYS A 108 -4.33 7.77 13.90
N ILE A 109 -5.15 8.71 13.45
CA ILE A 109 -6.06 8.52 12.33
C ILE A 109 -5.38 9.02 11.04
N PRO A 110 -5.35 8.23 9.94
CA PRO A 110 -4.64 8.63 8.72
C PRO A 110 -5.20 9.91 8.08
N ILE A 111 -4.31 10.74 7.57
CA ILE A 111 -4.63 11.94 6.78
C ILE A 111 -4.58 11.67 5.28
N ALA A 112 -3.82 10.67 4.84
CA ALA A 112 -3.75 10.25 3.44
C ALA A 112 -3.49 8.74 3.31
N LYS A 113 -3.80 8.21 2.12
CA LYS A 113 -3.29 6.92 1.65
C LYS A 113 -2.61 7.12 0.29
N MET A 114 -1.56 6.37 0.03
CA MET A 114 -0.83 6.42 -1.24
C MET A 114 -0.54 5.00 -1.72
N MET A 115 -1.19 4.60 -2.81
CA MET A 115 -1.10 3.25 -3.39
C MET A 115 -0.18 3.29 -4.61
N MET A 116 0.83 2.42 -4.66
CA MET A 116 1.74 2.37 -5.81
C MET A 116 1.08 1.67 -7.00
N ILE A 117 1.01 2.35 -8.14
CA ILE A 117 0.54 1.77 -9.42
C ILE A 117 1.74 1.29 -10.23
N THR A 118 2.77 2.13 -10.32
CA THR A 118 4.09 1.82 -10.88
C THR A 118 5.16 2.54 -10.06
N GLU A 119 6.44 2.28 -10.34
CA GLU A 119 7.56 2.95 -9.65
C GLU A 119 7.56 4.48 -9.75
N ASN A 120 6.86 5.06 -10.74
CA ASN A 120 6.78 6.50 -10.98
C ASN A 120 5.35 7.04 -10.95
N ILE A 121 4.33 6.21 -10.68
CA ILE A 121 2.92 6.61 -10.63
C ILE A 121 2.27 6.02 -9.37
N SER A 122 1.62 6.88 -8.59
CA SER A 122 0.83 6.48 -7.42
C SER A 122 -0.58 7.05 -7.50
N LYS A 123 -1.51 6.38 -6.82
CA LYS A 123 -2.83 6.94 -6.54
C LYS A 123 -2.85 7.42 -5.10
N VAL A 124 -3.05 8.72 -4.92
CA VAL A 124 -3.18 9.36 -3.60
C VAL A 124 -4.66 9.51 -3.28
N GLU A 125 -5.04 9.25 -2.03
CA GLU A 125 -6.35 9.54 -1.46
C GLU A 125 -6.14 10.45 -0.27
N TRP A 126 -6.61 11.70 -0.36
CA TRP A 126 -6.56 12.63 0.75
C TRP A 126 -7.81 12.48 1.61
N LEU A 127 -7.61 12.38 2.92
CA LEU A 127 -8.66 12.15 3.89
C LEU A 127 -8.94 13.38 4.77
N GLY A 128 -8.12 14.43 4.67
CA GLY A 128 -8.18 15.59 5.57
C GLY A 128 -7.74 15.27 7.00
N PHE A 129 -7.72 16.29 7.84
CA PHE A 129 -7.39 16.16 9.26
C PHE A 129 -8.59 15.60 10.02
N TYR A 130 -8.36 14.65 10.92
CA TYR A 130 -9.41 14.17 11.83
C TYR A 130 -9.33 14.94 13.15
N ASP A 131 -10.38 15.71 13.44
CA ASP A 131 -10.53 16.49 14.66
C ASP A 131 -11.11 15.60 15.76
N GLU A 132 -10.34 15.39 16.84
CA GLU A 132 -10.74 14.55 17.97
C GLU A 132 -11.76 15.24 18.89
N SER A 133 -11.91 16.57 18.85
CA SER A 133 -12.94 17.30 19.59
C SER A 133 -14.29 17.18 18.89
N LEU A 134 -14.32 17.37 17.57
CA LEU A 134 -15.52 17.31 16.73
C LEU A 134 -15.89 15.88 16.28
N LYS A 135 -14.99 14.91 16.44
CA LYS A 135 -15.10 13.52 15.95
C LYS A 135 -15.33 13.42 14.43
N ALA A 136 -14.87 14.42 13.68
CA ALA A 136 -15.15 14.60 12.26
C ALA A 136 -13.87 14.90 11.47
N ARG A 137 -13.94 14.81 10.14
CA ARG A 137 -12.84 15.22 9.25
C ARG A 137 -13.06 16.64 8.74
N THR A 138 -12.02 17.45 8.82
CA THR A 138 -11.95 18.81 8.25
C THR A 138 -10.88 18.83 7.14
N TRP A 139 -10.82 19.89 6.33
CA TRP A 139 -9.85 20.00 5.23
C TRP A 139 -9.89 18.81 4.26
N THR A 140 -11.08 18.36 3.87
CA THR A 140 -11.26 17.14 3.03
C THR A 140 -11.27 17.42 1.52
N ASN A 141 -11.46 18.68 1.11
CA ASN A 141 -11.45 19.15 -0.28
C ASN A 141 -10.65 20.45 -0.46
N GLU A 142 -10.04 20.97 0.62
CA GLU A 142 -9.38 22.27 0.71
C GLU A 142 -7.85 22.19 0.51
N ALA A 143 -7.31 21.01 0.15
CA ALA A 143 -5.90 20.85 -0.17
C ALA A 143 -5.63 21.15 -1.66
N ASP A 144 -4.58 21.91 -1.95
CA ASP A 144 -4.35 22.51 -3.29
C ASP A 144 -3.99 21.48 -4.38
N PHE A 145 -3.49 20.31 -3.98
CA PHE A 145 -3.18 19.21 -4.88
C PHE A 145 -4.40 18.35 -5.27
N LEU A 146 -5.63 18.76 -4.94
CA LEU A 146 -6.85 18.02 -5.26
C LEU A 146 -7.52 18.57 -6.52
N THR A 147 -7.52 17.81 -7.61
CA THR A 147 -8.59 17.95 -8.63
C THR A 147 -9.83 17.14 -8.23
N THR A 148 -9.63 16.04 -7.51
CA THR A 148 -10.66 15.21 -6.88
C THR A 148 -10.14 14.60 -5.57
N LYS A 149 -11.01 14.02 -4.71
CA LYS A 149 -10.62 13.43 -3.40
C LYS A 149 -9.54 12.34 -3.48
N SER A 150 -9.37 11.72 -4.65
CA SER A 150 -8.25 10.84 -4.92
C SER A 150 -7.74 11.09 -6.34
N ASP A 151 -6.45 11.36 -6.46
CA ASP A 151 -5.82 11.81 -7.69
C ASP A 151 -4.57 10.96 -8.01
N THR A 152 -4.07 11.10 -9.25
CA THR A 152 -2.88 10.40 -9.72
C THR A 152 -1.66 11.29 -9.57
N PHE A 153 -0.69 10.86 -8.75
CA PHE A 153 0.54 11.60 -8.52
C PHE A 153 1.68 10.94 -9.29
N ALA A 154 2.38 11.73 -10.10
CA ALA A 154 3.62 11.33 -10.72
C ALA A 154 4.80 11.54 -9.74
N LYS A 155 5.80 10.68 -9.85
CA LYS A 155 7.09 10.90 -9.20
C LYS A 155 7.82 12.01 -9.95
N CYS A 156 8.15 13.09 -9.24
CA CYS A 156 8.87 14.21 -9.81
C CYS A 156 10.37 13.91 -9.88
N ASN A 157 11.03 14.43 -10.91
CA ASN A 157 12.48 14.51 -10.91
C ASN A 157 12.89 15.62 -9.94
N ASP A 158 13.87 15.33 -9.08
CA ASP A 158 14.55 16.35 -8.30
C ASP A 158 15.55 17.06 -9.25
N HIS A 159 15.41 18.38 -9.39
CA HIS A 159 16.25 19.25 -10.22
C HIS A 159 17.37 19.91 -9.39
#